data_AF-D9UJC7-F1
#
_entry.id   AF-D9UJC7-F1
#
_cell.length_a   1.000
_cell.length_b   1.000
_cell.length_c   1.000
_cell.angle_alpha   90.00
_cell.angle_beta   90.00
_cell.angle_gamma   90.00
#
_symmetry.space_group_name_H-M   'P 1'
#
loop_
_entity.id
_entity.type
_entity.pdbx_description
1 polymer ?
#
loop_
_entity_poly.entity_id
_entity_poly.type
_entity_poly.pdbx_seq_one_letter_code
_entity_poly.pdbx_strand_id
1 'polypeptide(L)'
;EPGSGLAVVIDPGPLDEGHLAHVIATAEREGRRVALTLLTHGHPDHAEGAARFAELTGSPVRALDPALRLGEEGLAAGDVVTTGGLELRVVPTPGHTGDSLSFHLPADRAVLTGDTVLGRGTTVVAHPDGRLGDYLDSLRRLRTLTTDDGVDIVLPGHGPVLDDARGAIEHYLAHRAARLAQGRGSGS
;
A
#
# COMPACT_ATOMS: atom_id res chain seq x y z
N GLU A 1 2.78 -10.20 15.13
CA GLU A 1 2.31 -10.68 16.45
C GLU A 1 3.27 -10.42 17.60
N PRO A 2 2.72 -10.16 18.81
CA PRO A 2 3.50 -9.96 20.02
C PRO A 2 4.47 -11.13 20.25
N GLY A 3 5.77 -10.83 20.40
CA GLY A 3 6.82 -11.81 20.71
C GLY A 3 7.61 -12.34 19.52
N SER A 4 7.28 -11.96 18.28
CA SER A 4 8.09 -12.29 17.10
C SER A 4 9.29 -11.35 16.95
N GLY A 5 10.48 -11.90 16.72
CA GLY A 5 11.68 -11.14 16.38
C GLY A 5 11.76 -10.73 14.91
N LEU A 6 10.68 -10.88 14.12
CA LEU A 6 10.64 -10.59 12.70
C LEU A 6 9.72 -9.40 12.41
N ALA A 7 10.12 -8.58 11.43
CA ALA A 7 9.35 -7.48 10.89
C ALA A 7 9.16 -7.63 9.38
N VAL A 8 8.03 -7.14 8.89
CA VAL A 8 7.77 -6.90 7.47
C VAL A 8 7.78 -5.40 7.25
N VAL A 9 8.46 -4.96 6.19
CA VAL A 9 8.46 -3.56 5.74
C VAL A 9 7.59 -3.48 4.50
N ILE A 10 6.66 -2.53 4.46
CA ILE A 10 5.89 -2.19 3.27
C ILE A 10 6.42 -0.86 2.76
N ASP A 11 6.91 -0.83 1.52
CA ASP A 11 7.57 0.29 0.86
C ASP A 11 8.80 0.81 1.64
N PRO A 12 10.02 0.40 1.27
CA PRO A 12 11.24 0.88 1.93
C PRO A 12 11.55 2.35 1.61
N GLY A 13 10.87 2.95 0.64
CA GLY A 13 10.97 4.35 0.33
C GLY A 13 11.97 4.67 -0.80
N PRO A 14 12.35 5.95 -0.94
CA PRO A 14 13.31 6.39 -1.97
C PRO A 14 14.71 5.84 -1.72
N LEU A 15 15.59 5.93 -2.73
CA LEU A 15 17.01 5.59 -2.57
C LEU A 15 17.75 6.71 -1.82
N ASP A 16 17.52 6.75 -0.50
CA ASP A 16 18.19 7.64 0.45
C ASP A 16 18.77 6.82 1.60
N GLU A 17 20.10 6.76 1.72
CA GLU A 17 20.78 5.93 2.73
C GLU A 17 20.35 6.28 4.16
N GLY A 18 20.07 7.55 4.45
CA GLY A 18 19.62 8.00 5.76
C GLY A 18 18.22 7.49 6.10
N HIS A 19 17.31 7.56 5.13
CA HIS A 19 15.95 7.02 5.22
C HIS A 19 15.96 5.51 5.42
N LEU A 20 16.67 4.77 4.56
CA LEU A 20 16.76 3.31 4.65
C LEU A 20 17.34 2.86 5.99
N ALA A 21 18.42 3.51 6.45
CA ALA A 21 19.00 3.23 7.77
C ALA A 21 18.01 3.53 8.91
N HIS A 22 17.19 4.58 8.79
CA HIS A 22 16.17 4.90 9.80
C HIS A 22 15.07 3.84 9.88
N VAL A 23 14.63 3.31 8.74
CA VAL A 23 13.64 2.21 8.68
C VAL A 23 14.20 0.96 9.37
N ILE A 24 15.44 0.58 9.06
CA ILE A 24 16.11 -0.57 9.69
C ILE A 24 16.25 -0.36 11.20
N ALA A 25 16.77 0.79 11.62
CA ALA A 25 16.96 1.10 13.04
C ALA A 25 15.63 1.10 13.81
N THR A 26 14.52 1.44 13.16
CA THR A 26 13.19 1.36 13.79
C THR A 26 12.80 -0.07 14.12
N ALA A 27 13.02 -1.02 13.21
CA ALA A 27 12.78 -2.44 13.50
C ALA A 27 13.73 -2.96 14.60
N GLU A 28 15.01 -2.59 14.54
CA GLU A 28 16.01 -3.05 15.50
C GLU A 28 15.78 -2.55 16.93
N ARG A 29 15.32 -1.30 17.11
CA ARG A 29 14.94 -0.75 18.44
C ARG A 29 13.82 -1.54 19.09
N GLU A 30 12.92 -2.12 18.30
CA GLU A 30 11.84 -3.00 18.76
C GLU A 30 12.31 -4.46 18.94
N GLY A 31 13.61 -4.73 18.81
CA GLY A 31 14.19 -6.08 18.90
C GLY A 31 13.84 -6.97 17.71
N ARG A 32 13.51 -6.38 16.55
CA ARG A 32 13.07 -7.11 15.35
C ARG A 32 14.07 -6.99 14.22
N ARG A 33 14.18 -8.05 13.42
CA ARG A 33 14.90 -8.07 12.15
C ARG A 33 13.91 -8.00 10.99
N VAL A 34 14.20 -7.19 9.98
CA VAL A 34 13.44 -7.18 8.72
C VAL A 34 13.62 -8.53 8.02
N ALA A 35 12.52 -9.26 7.86
CA ALA A 35 12.49 -10.59 7.25
C ALA A 35 11.94 -10.57 5.82
N LEU A 36 11.17 -9.54 5.47
CA LEU A 36 10.48 -9.43 4.20
C LEU A 36 10.17 -7.96 3.89
N THR A 37 10.35 -7.59 2.63
CA THR A 37 9.89 -6.30 2.09
C THR A 37 8.79 -6.53 1.07
N LEU A 38 7.69 -5.79 1.17
CA LEU A 38 6.56 -5.80 0.24
C LEU A 38 6.44 -4.43 -0.42
N LEU A 39 6.15 -4.39 -1.72
CA LEU A 39 5.89 -3.14 -2.43
C LEU A 39 4.40 -2.98 -2.72
N THR A 40 3.87 -1.78 -2.47
CA THR A 40 2.53 -1.38 -2.89
C THR A 40 2.50 -1.13 -4.40
N HIS A 41 3.52 -0.45 -4.95
CA HIS A 41 3.66 -0.16 -6.38
C HIS A 41 5.07 0.37 -6.72
N GLY A 42 5.35 0.54 -8.00
CA GLY A 42 6.67 0.90 -8.52
C GLY A 42 7.09 2.37 -8.50
N HIS A 43 6.35 3.29 -7.87
CA HIS A 43 6.79 4.68 -7.84
C HIS A 43 8.08 4.86 -7.00
N PRO A 44 8.97 5.80 -7.39
CA PRO A 44 10.30 5.91 -6.79
C PRO A 44 10.29 6.15 -5.28
N ASP A 45 9.39 6.98 -4.78
CA ASP A 45 9.24 7.29 -3.36
C ASP A 45 8.75 6.09 -2.52
N HIS A 46 8.34 4.99 -3.17
CA HIS A 46 7.98 3.73 -2.51
C HIS A 46 9.03 2.64 -2.74
N ALA A 47 9.54 2.51 -3.97
CA ALA A 47 10.26 1.32 -4.44
C ALA A 47 11.73 1.55 -4.83
N GLU A 48 12.19 2.79 -5.04
CA GLU A 48 13.54 3.05 -5.57
C GLU A 48 14.63 2.51 -4.63
N GLY A 49 14.40 2.58 -3.32
CA GLY A 49 15.32 2.05 -2.31
C GLY A 49 15.30 0.52 -2.16
N ALA A 50 14.39 -0.22 -2.82
CA ALA A 50 14.13 -1.62 -2.50
C ALA A 50 15.34 -2.56 -2.70
N ALA A 51 16.10 -2.38 -3.78
CA ALA A 51 17.31 -3.17 -4.01
C ALA A 51 18.38 -2.90 -2.95
N ARG A 52 18.61 -1.62 -2.65
CA ARG A 52 19.56 -1.23 -1.62
C ARG A 52 19.13 -1.71 -0.23
N PHE A 53 17.84 -1.63 0.07
CA PHE A 53 17.27 -2.12 1.32
C PHE A 53 17.41 -3.64 1.48
N ALA A 54 17.24 -4.39 0.39
CA ALA A 54 17.47 -5.83 0.37
C ALA A 54 18.93 -6.19 0.65
N GLU A 55 19.89 -5.44 0.08
CA GLU A 55 21.33 -5.62 0.39
C GLU A 55 21.64 -5.37 1.88
N LEU A 56 21.06 -4.32 2.46
CA LEU A 56 21.28 -3.94 3.85
C LEU A 56 20.68 -4.93 4.85
N THR A 57 19.51 -5.51 4.55
CA THR A 57 18.75 -6.35 5.47
C THR A 57 18.93 -7.86 5.22
N GLY A 58 19.32 -8.22 4.00
CA GLY A 58 19.27 -9.58 3.48
C GLY A 58 17.85 -10.12 3.31
N SER A 59 16.83 -9.26 3.28
CA SER A 59 15.43 -9.65 3.08
C SER A 59 15.05 -9.68 1.59
N PRO A 60 14.19 -10.61 1.14
CA PRO A 60 13.64 -10.58 -0.20
C PRO A 60 12.64 -9.43 -0.38
N VAL A 61 12.43 -9.01 -1.63
CA VAL A 61 11.43 -8.02 -2.03
C VAL A 61 10.36 -8.71 -2.87
N ARG A 62 9.10 -8.64 -2.43
CA ARG A 62 7.96 -9.12 -3.20
C ARG A 62 7.15 -7.94 -3.71
N ALA A 63 6.80 -7.99 -4.98
CA ALA A 63 6.03 -6.98 -5.68
C ALA A 63 5.09 -7.65 -6.68
N LEU A 64 4.07 -6.92 -7.12
CA LEU A 64 3.23 -7.36 -8.23
C LEU A 64 3.99 -7.27 -9.56
N ASP A 65 4.75 -6.18 -9.78
CA ASP A 65 5.63 -6.04 -10.94
C ASP A 65 6.85 -6.99 -10.80
N PRO A 66 7.03 -7.99 -11.69
CA PRO A 66 8.18 -8.88 -11.66
C PRO A 66 9.53 -8.16 -11.78
N ALA A 67 9.57 -6.96 -12.37
CA ALA A 67 10.80 -6.17 -12.51
C ALA A 67 11.31 -5.61 -11.18
N LEU A 68 10.43 -5.45 -10.18
CA LEU A 68 10.76 -4.93 -8.85
C LEU A 68 11.02 -6.04 -7.82
N ARG A 69 10.77 -7.29 -8.19
CA ARG A 69 10.94 -8.46 -7.32
C ARG A 69 12.42 -8.79 -7.14
N LEU A 70 12.82 -9.03 -5.89
CA LEU A 70 14.13 -9.57 -5.54
C LEU A 70 13.96 -10.88 -4.76
N GLY A 71 14.17 -11.99 -5.46
CA GLY A 71 13.87 -13.34 -5.00
C GLY A 71 12.91 -14.06 -5.96
N GLU A 72 12.47 -15.25 -5.56
CA GLU A 72 11.65 -16.12 -6.41
C GLU A 72 10.14 -15.83 -6.31
N GLU A 73 9.68 -15.27 -5.20
CA GLU A 73 8.25 -15.09 -4.91
C GLU A 73 7.78 -13.66 -5.26
N GLY A 74 6.70 -13.55 -6.06
CA GLY A 74 6.00 -12.29 -6.32
C GLY A 74 4.80 -12.10 -5.39
N LEU A 75 4.00 -11.08 -5.67
CA LEU A 75 2.68 -10.88 -5.06
C LEU A 75 1.58 -11.09 -6.12
N ALA A 76 0.50 -11.75 -5.73
CA ALA A 76 -0.70 -11.88 -6.52
C ALA A 76 -1.95 -11.45 -5.73
N ALA A 77 -3.01 -11.13 -6.46
CA ALA A 77 -4.30 -10.77 -5.89
C ALA A 77 -4.85 -11.90 -5.01
N GLY A 78 -5.22 -11.57 -3.77
CA GLY A 78 -5.80 -12.53 -2.82
C GLY A 78 -4.77 -13.37 -2.06
N ASP A 79 -3.47 -13.16 -2.30
CA ASP A 79 -2.43 -13.83 -1.52
C ASP A 79 -2.55 -13.49 -0.03
N VAL A 80 -2.15 -14.45 0.80
CA VAL A 80 -1.98 -14.26 2.23
C VAL A 80 -0.50 -14.42 2.55
N VAL A 81 0.13 -13.31 2.93
CA VAL A 81 1.54 -13.28 3.32
C VAL A 81 1.63 -13.46 4.82
N THR A 82 2.34 -14.51 5.25
CA THR A 82 2.59 -14.77 6.67
C THR A 82 4.06 -14.64 7.01
N THR A 83 4.42 -13.89 8.05
CA THR A 83 5.81 -13.77 8.51
C THR A 83 5.86 -13.56 10.01
N GLY A 84 6.49 -14.49 10.75
CA GLY A 84 6.62 -14.36 12.20
C GLY A 84 5.27 -14.18 12.92
N GLY A 85 4.24 -14.88 12.44
CA GLY A 85 2.87 -14.80 12.95
C GLY A 85 2.03 -13.65 12.39
N LEU A 86 2.63 -12.62 11.80
CA LEU A 86 1.89 -11.55 11.11
C LEU A 86 1.19 -12.12 9.88
N GLU A 87 -0.08 -11.79 9.69
CA GLU A 87 -0.88 -12.08 8.49
C GLU A 87 -1.17 -10.77 7.74
N LEU A 88 -0.80 -10.70 6.47
CA LEU A 88 -1.23 -9.64 5.55
C LEU A 88 -1.98 -10.25 4.38
N ARG A 89 -3.16 -9.71 4.06
CA ARG A 89 -3.93 -10.11 2.87
C ARG A 89 -3.71 -9.11 1.76
N VAL A 90 -3.29 -9.60 0.60
CA VAL A 90 -2.99 -8.77 -0.58
C VAL A 90 -4.30 -8.43 -1.29
N VAL A 91 -4.58 -7.14 -1.36
CA VAL A 91 -5.79 -6.58 -2.00
C VAL A 91 -5.34 -5.82 -3.24
N PRO A 92 -5.64 -6.30 -4.47
CA PRO A 92 -5.32 -5.54 -5.66
C PRO A 92 -6.09 -4.22 -5.65
N THR A 93 -5.40 -3.11 -5.86
CA THR A 93 -6.00 -1.78 -5.94
C THR A 93 -5.48 -0.96 -7.11
N PRO A 94 -5.55 -1.49 -8.36
CA PRO A 94 -5.09 -0.76 -9.53
C PRO A 94 -5.86 0.54 -9.73
N GLY A 95 -5.23 1.49 -10.40
CA GLY A 95 -5.86 2.72 -10.85
C GLY A 95 -5.03 3.96 -10.58
N HIS A 96 -4.26 3.99 -9.49
CA HIS A 96 -3.15 4.96 -9.36
C HIS A 96 -2.01 4.55 -10.30
N THR A 97 -1.55 3.31 -10.14
CA THR A 97 -0.73 2.57 -11.11
C THR A 97 -1.41 1.24 -11.44
N GLY A 98 -0.94 0.57 -12.50
CA GLY A 98 -1.43 -0.78 -12.86
C GLY A 98 -1.04 -1.87 -11.86
N ASP A 99 0.06 -1.69 -11.14
CA ASP A 99 0.62 -2.64 -10.18
C ASP A 99 0.25 -2.33 -8.72
N SER A 100 -0.60 -1.32 -8.48
CA SER A 100 -0.99 -0.90 -7.13
C SER A 100 -1.67 -2.02 -6.32
N LEU A 101 -1.13 -2.25 -5.13
CA LEU A 101 -1.62 -3.15 -4.09
C LEU A 101 -1.91 -2.40 -2.79
N SER A 102 -2.90 -2.88 -2.05
CA SER A 102 -3.14 -2.58 -0.64
C SER A 102 -2.96 -3.84 0.19
N PHE A 103 -2.63 -3.69 1.47
CA PHE A 103 -2.44 -4.81 2.40
C PHE A 103 -3.40 -4.68 3.57
N HIS A 104 -4.33 -5.63 3.68
CA HIS A 104 -5.25 -5.72 4.81
C HIS A 104 -4.56 -6.48 5.96
N LEU A 105 -4.61 -5.91 7.17
CA LEU A 105 -4.08 -6.44 8.41
C LEU A 105 -5.26 -6.80 9.34
N PRO A 106 -5.75 -8.05 9.32
CA PRO A 106 -6.95 -8.43 10.05
C PRO A 106 -6.83 -8.25 11.56
N ALA A 107 -5.64 -8.55 12.12
CA ALA A 107 -5.37 -8.41 13.55
C ALA A 107 -5.48 -6.95 14.03
N ASP A 108 -5.12 -6.01 13.16
CA ASP A 108 -5.08 -4.58 13.46
C ASP A 108 -6.35 -3.84 13.00
N ARG A 109 -7.29 -4.54 12.34
CA ARG A 109 -8.49 -3.94 11.71
C ARG A 109 -8.12 -2.76 10.80
N ALA A 110 -7.00 -2.89 10.09
CA ALA A 110 -6.38 -1.81 9.33
C ALA A 110 -6.07 -2.23 7.89
N VAL A 111 -5.95 -1.24 6.99
CA VAL A 111 -5.47 -1.45 5.62
C VAL A 111 -4.38 -0.44 5.26
N LEU A 112 -3.23 -0.94 4.80
CA LEU A 112 -2.18 -0.14 4.17
C LEU A 112 -2.55 0.08 2.70
N THR A 113 -2.75 1.33 2.27
CA THR A 113 -3.34 1.62 0.95
C THR A 113 -2.36 2.09 -0.12
N GLY A 114 -1.08 2.27 0.24
CA GLY A 114 -0.11 3.01 -0.58
C GLY A 114 -0.75 4.32 -1.04
N ASP A 115 -0.76 4.53 -2.34
CA ASP A 115 -1.29 5.75 -2.96
C ASP A 115 -2.73 5.62 -3.46
N THR A 116 -3.43 4.54 -3.14
CA THR A 116 -4.85 4.39 -3.50
C THR A 116 -5.74 5.36 -2.71
N VAL A 117 -5.51 5.46 -1.40
CA VAL A 117 -6.16 6.42 -0.49
C VAL A 117 -5.04 7.11 0.29
N LEU A 118 -5.07 8.44 0.35
CA LEU A 118 -4.06 9.26 1.02
C LEU A 118 -4.65 9.85 2.29
N GLY A 119 -3.81 10.08 3.29
CA GLY A 119 -4.21 10.74 4.54
C GLY A 119 -4.55 12.21 4.37
N ARG A 120 -4.07 12.82 3.28
CA ARG A 120 -4.34 14.21 2.93
C ARG A 120 -4.33 14.39 1.42
N GLY A 121 -5.24 15.21 0.91
CA GLY A 121 -5.35 15.47 -0.53
C GLY A 121 -6.07 14.33 -1.25
N THR A 122 -5.77 14.16 -2.53
CA THR A 122 -6.35 13.09 -3.36
C THR A 122 -5.29 12.48 -4.25
N THR A 123 -5.33 11.17 -4.44
CA THR A 123 -4.40 10.46 -5.32
C THR A 123 -4.44 11.01 -6.77
N VAL A 124 -3.33 10.87 -7.47
CA VAL A 124 -3.25 11.17 -8.90
C VAL A 124 -3.69 9.93 -9.67
N VAL A 125 -4.59 10.12 -10.64
CA VAL A 125 -5.01 9.06 -11.57
C VAL A 125 -4.87 9.63 -12.96
N ALA A 126 -3.78 9.30 -13.64
CA ALA A 126 -3.41 9.89 -14.92
C ALA A 126 -2.93 8.82 -15.90
N HIS A 127 -3.50 8.80 -17.09
CA HIS A 127 -3.06 7.93 -18.19
C HIS A 127 -1.61 8.26 -18.58
N PRO A 128 -0.76 7.27 -18.96
CA PRO A 128 -1.08 5.86 -19.21
C PRO A 128 -1.10 4.94 -17.99
N ASP A 129 -0.50 5.35 -16.88
CA ASP A 129 -0.29 4.48 -15.72
C ASP A 129 -1.56 4.32 -14.88
N GLY A 130 -2.28 5.42 -14.68
CA GLY A 130 -3.53 5.46 -13.93
C GLY A 130 -4.78 5.29 -14.79
N ARG A 131 -5.74 4.53 -14.28
CA ARG A 131 -7.02 4.23 -14.94
C ARG A 131 -8.19 4.47 -13.98
N LEU A 132 -9.04 5.43 -14.31
CA LEU A 132 -10.12 5.87 -13.40
C LEU A 132 -11.18 4.79 -13.14
N GLY A 133 -11.50 3.95 -14.14
CA GLY A 133 -12.42 2.83 -13.94
C GLY A 133 -11.90 1.87 -12.87
N ASP A 134 -10.67 1.42 -13.06
CA ASP A 134 -9.97 0.52 -12.15
C ASP A 134 -9.85 1.15 -10.75
N TYR A 135 -9.52 2.44 -10.68
CA TYR A 135 -9.45 3.18 -9.42
C TYR A 135 -10.79 3.18 -8.65
N LEU A 136 -11.92 3.40 -9.34
CA LEU A 136 -13.24 3.37 -8.71
C LEU A 136 -13.61 1.97 -8.22
N ASP A 137 -13.23 0.93 -8.96
CA ASP A 137 -13.43 -0.46 -8.54
C ASP A 137 -12.56 -0.81 -7.33
N SER A 138 -11.34 -0.30 -7.28
CA SER A 138 -10.44 -0.41 -6.12
C SER A 138 -11.03 0.26 -4.88
N LEU A 139 -11.58 1.48 -4.99
CA LEU A 139 -12.28 2.13 -3.88
C LEU A 139 -13.50 1.33 -3.41
N ARG A 140 -14.28 0.74 -4.31
CA ARG A 140 -15.42 -0.12 -3.95
C ARG A 140 -14.95 -1.38 -3.23
N ARG A 141 -13.84 -1.99 -3.66
CA ARG A 141 -13.23 -3.14 -3.00
C ARG A 141 -12.77 -2.79 -1.59
N LEU A 142 -12.07 -1.67 -1.42
CA LEU A 142 -11.67 -1.18 -0.09
C LEU A 142 -12.87 -0.89 0.80
N ARG A 143 -13.95 -0.32 0.24
CA ARG A 143 -15.19 -0.13 0.99
C ARG A 143 -15.76 -1.44 1.52
N THR A 144 -15.74 -2.51 0.73
CA THR A 144 -16.20 -3.84 1.18
C THR A 144 -15.40 -4.33 2.39
N LEU A 145 -14.10 -4.06 2.48
CA LEU A 145 -13.31 -4.43 3.67
C LEU A 145 -13.82 -3.72 4.94
N THR A 146 -14.30 -2.48 4.82
CA THR A 146 -14.87 -1.74 5.96
C THR A 146 -16.22 -2.28 6.41
N THR A 147 -16.98 -2.94 5.53
CA THR A 147 -18.30 -3.52 5.88
C THR A 147 -18.21 -4.97 6.32
N ASP A 148 -17.37 -5.76 5.66
CA ASP A 148 -17.41 -7.21 5.72
C ASP A 148 -16.27 -7.77 6.57
N ASP A 149 -15.10 -7.11 6.56
CA ASP A 149 -13.88 -7.55 7.26
C ASP A 149 -13.55 -6.71 8.51
N GLY A 150 -14.34 -5.67 8.79
CA GLY A 150 -14.19 -4.83 9.98
C GLY A 150 -12.95 -3.93 9.95
N VAL A 151 -12.51 -3.48 8.78
CA VAL A 151 -11.45 -2.48 8.65
C VAL A 151 -11.96 -1.10 9.08
N ASP A 152 -11.35 -0.55 10.12
CA ASP A 152 -11.69 0.75 10.69
C ASP A 152 -10.61 1.82 10.39
N ILE A 153 -9.36 1.39 10.15
CA ILE A 153 -8.19 2.28 10.01
C ILE A 153 -7.59 2.18 8.60
N VAL A 154 -7.30 3.33 7.99
CA VAL A 154 -6.45 3.42 6.79
C VAL A 154 -5.07 3.94 7.18
N LEU A 155 -4.05 3.19 6.75
CA LEU A 155 -2.64 3.54 6.85
C LEU A 155 -2.15 3.92 5.43
N PRO A 156 -2.20 5.21 5.06
CA PRO A 156 -1.84 5.64 3.71
C PRO A 156 -0.32 5.64 3.49
N GLY A 157 0.11 5.60 2.23
CA GLY A 157 1.51 5.84 1.85
C GLY A 157 1.95 7.27 2.19
N HIS A 158 1.05 8.24 2.03
CA HIS A 158 1.29 9.64 2.36
C HIS A 158 0.19 10.27 3.20
N GLY A 159 0.59 11.14 4.12
CA GLY A 159 -0.31 11.86 5.01
C GLY A 159 -0.62 11.11 6.31
N PRO A 160 -1.48 11.66 7.16
CA PRO A 160 -1.81 11.06 8.46
C PRO A 160 -2.63 9.78 8.32
N VAL A 161 -2.56 8.92 9.34
CA VAL A 161 -3.50 7.81 9.56
C VAL A 161 -4.93 8.33 9.57
N LEU A 162 -5.85 7.55 9.02
CA LEU A 162 -7.28 7.85 9.03
C LEU A 162 -8.01 6.81 9.89
N ASP A 163 -8.54 7.25 11.04
CA ASP A 163 -9.26 6.39 11.99
C ASP A 163 -10.73 6.13 11.61
N ASP A 164 -11.18 6.69 10.48
CA ASP A 164 -12.49 6.41 9.86
C ASP A 164 -12.30 5.97 8.42
N ALA A 165 -11.92 4.70 8.23
CA ALA A 165 -11.68 4.11 6.92
C ALA A 165 -12.90 4.25 6.00
N ARG A 166 -14.10 3.97 6.53
CA ARG A 166 -15.35 4.04 5.76
C ARG A 166 -15.62 5.46 5.29
N GLY A 167 -15.57 6.44 6.18
CA GLY A 167 -15.78 7.85 5.85
C GLY A 167 -14.76 8.37 4.84
N ALA A 168 -13.49 7.99 5.00
CA ALA A 168 -12.43 8.34 4.05
C ALA A 168 -12.71 7.80 2.64
N ILE A 169 -13.05 6.51 2.51
CA ILE A 169 -13.32 5.88 1.22
C ILE A 169 -14.58 6.45 0.55
N GLU A 170 -15.65 6.67 1.31
CA GLU A 170 -16.88 7.29 0.81
C GLU A 170 -16.63 8.74 0.35
N HIS A 171 -15.81 9.51 1.08
CA HIS A 171 -15.39 10.84 0.66
C HIS A 171 -14.68 10.81 -0.70
N TYR A 172 -13.75 9.86 -0.90
CA TYR A 172 -13.04 9.68 -2.15
C TYR A 172 -13.97 9.30 -3.32
N LEU A 173 -14.91 8.38 -3.09
CA LEU A 173 -15.93 8.00 -4.08
C LEU A 173 -16.80 9.21 -4.48
N ALA A 174 -17.29 9.97 -3.49
CA ALA A 174 -18.12 11.15 -3.72
C ALA A 174 -17.36 12.25 -4.47
N HIS A 175 -16.12 12.54 -4.06
CA HIS A 175 -15.28 13.53 -4.71
C HIS A 175 -15.00 13.18 -6.18
N ARG A 176 -14.78 11.90 -6.50
CA ARG A 176 -14.57 11.46 -7.90
C ARG A 176 -15.84 11.52 -8.74
N ALA A 177 -16.98 11.15 -8.17
CA ALA A 177 -18.27 11.32 -8.85
C ALA A 177 -18.52 12.80 -9.21
N ALA A 178 -18.22 13.73 -8.30
CA ALA A 178 -18.35 15.16 -8.54
C ALA A 178 -17.43 15.66 -9.69
N ARG A 179 -16.16 15.22 -9.74
CA ARG A 179 -15.24 15.59 -10.84
C ARG A 179 -15.70 15.04 -12.20
N LEU A 180 -16.22 13.82 -12.25
CA LEU A 180 -16.76 13.22 -13.47
C LEU A 180 -18.00 13.96 -13.99
N ALA A 181 -18.88 14.42 -13.10
CA ALA A 181 -20.03 15.22 -13.47
C ALA A 181 -19.62 16.60 -14.03
N GLN A 182 -18.62 17.25 -13.42
CA GLN A 182 -18.10 18.54 -13.86
C GLN A 182 -17.44 18.46 -15.25
N GLY A 183 -16.61 17.44 -15.49
CA GLY A 183 -15.94 17.24 -16.78
C GLY A 183 -16.88 16.92 -17.95
N ARG A 184 -18.11 16.46 -17.66
CA ARG A 184 -19.16 16.26 -18.67
C ARG A 184 -19.95 17.54 -18.97
N GLY A 185 -19.93 18.53 -18.09
CA GLY A 185 -20.67 19.79 -18.22
C GLY A 185 -19.91 20.93 -18.91
N SER A 186 -18.59 20.81 -19.06
CA SER A 186 -17.72 21.81 -19.70
C SER A 186 -17.42 21.52 -21.18
N GLY A 187 -18.11 20.54 -21.77
CA GLY A 187 -18.01 20.15 -23.19
C GLY A 187 -19.26 20.41 -24.02
N SER A 188 -20.19 21.27 -23.58
CA SER A 188 -21.34 21.72 -24.37
C SER A 188 -21.17 23.14 -24.87
#